data_AF-A0A542ESL4-F1
#
_entry.id   AF-A0A542ESL4-F1
#
_cell.length_a   1.000
_cell.length_b   1.000
_cell.length_c   1.000
_cell.angle_alpha   90.00
_cell.angle_beta   90.00
_cell.angle_gamma   90.00
#
_symmetry.space_group_name_H-M   'P 1'
#
loop_
_entity.id
_entity.type
_entity.pdbx_description
1 polymer ?
#
loop_
_entity_poly.entity_id
_entity_poly.type
_entity_poly.pdbx_seq_one_letter_code
_entity_poly.pdbx_strand_id
1 'polypeptide(L)' 'MSEEEQLAAQLRLFCELMLGSPEAAGSALEQIHRRALEGDRPPDCVRLFRIAADVCGVRRP' A
#
# COMPACT_ATOMS: atom_id res chain seq x y z
N MET A 1 -4.76 -6.30 17.98
CA MET A 1 -4.31 -5.88 16.64
C MET A 1 -2.80 -5.76 16.66
N SER A 2 -2.12 -6.58 15.87
CA SER A 2 -0.67 -6.53 15.68
C SER A 2 -0.27 -5.27 14.88
N GLU A 3 0.99 -4.85 14.95
CA GLU A 3 1.50 -3.70 14.19
C GLU A 3 1.29 -3.86 12.67
N GLU A 4 1.39 -5.09 12.19
CA GLU A 4 1.14 -5.46 10.79
C GLU A 4 -0.31 -5.21 10.35
N GLU A 5 -1.29 -5.50 11.23
CA GLU A 5 -2.71 -5.27 10.97
C GLU A 5 -3.04 -3.77 10.94
N GLN A 6 -2.40 -2.98 11.80
CA GLN A 6 -2.56 -1.52 11.81
C GLN A 6 -1.99 -0.90 10.53
N LEU A 7 -0.82 -1.38 10.09
CA LEU A 7 -0.20 -0.91 8.85
C LEU A 7 -1.01 -1.28 7.62
N ALA A 8 -1.56 -2.50 7.56
CA ALA A 8 -2.44 -2.93 6.48
C ALA A 8 -3.71 -2.07 6.41
N ALA A 9 -4.31 -1.73 7.57
CA ALA A 9 -5.47 -0.83 7.64
C ALA A 9 -5.13 0.60 7.16
N GLN A 10 -3.95 1.11 7.53
CA GLN A 10 -3.49 2.44 7.08
C GLN A 10 -3.22 2.48 5.57
N LEU A 11 -2.58 1.45 5.02
CA LEU A 11 -2.34 1.33 3.57
C LEU A 11 -3.65 1.24 2.80
N ARG A 12 -4.61 0.47 3.31
CA ARG A 12 -5.94 0.37 2.72
C ARG A 12 -6.63 1.72 2.69
N LEU A 13 -6.67 2.44 3.82
CA LEU A 13 -7.27 3.78 3.90
C LEU A 13 -6.60 4.76 2.93
N PHE A 14 -5.27 4.73 2.84
CA PHE A 14 -4.53 5.55 1.87
C PHE A 14 -4.97 5.26 0.43
N CYS A 15 -5.07 3.98 0.05
CA CYS A 15 -5.49 3.59 -1.28
C CYS A 15 -6.95 4.00 -1.56
N GLU A 16 -7.84 3.87 -0.58
CA GLU A 16 -9.24 4.31 -0.67
C GLU A 16 -9.33 5.81 -0.92
N LEU A 17 -8.53 6.61 -0.20
CA LEU A 17 -8.47 8.06 -0.38
C LEU A 17 -7.90 8.46 -1.75
N MET A 18 -6.88 7.76 -2.25
CA MET A 18 -6.24 8.10 -3.54
C MET A 18 -7.05 7.63 -4.75
N LEU A 19 -7.71 6.48 -4.66
CA LEU A 19 -8.44 5.87 -5.79
C LEU A 19 -9.93 6.20 -5.77
N GLY A 20 -10.49 6.64 -4.64
CA GLY A 20 -11.91 6.95 -4.49
C GLY A 20 -12.83 5.73 -4.56
N SER A 21 -12.29 4.51 -4.50
CA SER A 21 -13.05 3.25 -4.54
C SER A 21 -12.47 2.21 -3.57
N PRO A 22 -13.30 1.60 -2.71
CA PRO A 22 -12.88 0.52 -1.82
C PRO A 22 -12.47 -0.75 -2.58
N GLU A 23 -13.07 -1.02 -3.74
CA GLU A 23 -12.71 -2.16 -4.58
C GLU A 23 -11.35 -1.95 -5.24
N ALA A 24 -11.11 -0.74 -5.77
CA ALA A 24 -9.82 -0.37 -6.33
C ALA A 24 -8.71 -0.40 -5.26
N ALA A 25 -9.03 0.04 -4.04
CA ALA A 25 -8.12 -0.01 -2.91
C ALA A 25 -7.77 -1.44 -2.48
N GLY A 26 -8.74 -2.36 -2.50
CA GLY A 26 -8.49 -3.78 -2.25
C GLY A 26 -7.49 -4.37 -3.24
N SER A 27 -7.72 -4.12 -4.54
CA SER A 27 -6.79 -4.56 -5.60
C SER A 27 -5.41 -3.91 -5.50
N ALA A 28 -5.35 -2.63 -5.11
CA ALA A 28 -4.08 -1.93 -4.87
C ALA A 28 -3.32 -2.52 -3.68
N LEU A 29 -4.00 -2.87 -2.59
CA LEU A 29 -3.40 -3.48 -1.42
C LEU A 29 -2.74 -4.83 -1.74
N GLU A 30 -3.41 -5.68 -2.53
CA GLU A 30 -2.82 -6.94 -3.01
C GLU A 30 -1.56 -6.71 -3.85
N GLN A 31 -1.54 -5.68 -4.69
CA GLN A 31 -0.37 -5.30 -5.47
C GLN A 31 0.77 -4.79 -4.60
N ILE A 32 0.47 -4.03 -3.54
CA ILE A 32 1.46 -3.53 -2.58
C ILE A 32 2.11 -4.71 -1.86
N HIS A 33 1.34 -5.64 -1.31
CA HIS A 33 1.86 -6.81 -0.62
C HIS A 33 2.75 -7.66 -1.53
N ARG A 34 2.31 -7.90 -2.77
CA ARG A 34 3.09 -8.66 -3.77
C ARG A 34 4.44 -8.00 -4.03
N ARG A 35 4.46 -6.70 -4.33
CA ARG A 35 5.69 -5.92 -4.59
C ARG A 35 6.60 -5.81 -3.38
N ALA A 36 6.01 -5.84 -2.19
CA ALA A 36 6.76 -5.80 -0.95
C ALA A 36 7.52 -7.12 -0.70
N LEU A 37 6.92 -8.26 -1.07
CA LEU A 37 7.52 -9.60 -1.02
C LEU A 37 8.60 -9.84 -2.09
N GLU A 38 8.57 -9.11 -3.21
CA GLU A 38 9.60 -9.19 -4.27
C GLU A 38 10.96 -8.61 -3.84
N GLY A 39 11.07 -7.95 -2.67
CA GLY A 39 12.34 -7.41 -2.18
C GLY A 39 13.12 -8.37 -1.29
N ASP A 40 14.45 -8.29 -1.36
CA ASP A 40 15.42 -9.03 -0.53
C ASP A 40 15.40 -8.66 0.97
N ARG A 41 14.55 -7.70 1.37
CA ARG A 41 14.41 -7.27 2.77
C ARG A 41 12.95 -7.10 3.16
N PRO A 42 12.61 -7.39 4.44
CA PRO A 42 11.29 -7.10 4.97
C PRO A 42 10.98 -5.61 4.73
N PRO A 43 9.81 -5.31 4.15
CA PRO A 43 9.46 -3.97 3.73
C PRO A 43 9.19 -3.09 4.96
N ASP A 44 10.02 -2.08 5.17
CA ASP A 44 9.76 -1.03 6.15
C ASP A 44 8.54 -0.18 5.73
N CYS A 45 7.88 0.48 6.71
CA CYS A 45 6.69 1.29 6.47
C CYS A 45 6.90 2.32 5.35
N VAL A 46 8.07 2.96 5.29
CA VAL A 46 8.38 3.97 4.26
C VAL A 46 8.38 3.34 2.86
N ARG A 47 8.96 2.15 2.70
CA ARG A 47 8.93 1.41 1.44
C ARG A 47 7.52 1.01 1.04
N LEU A 48 6.67 0.57 1.97
CA LEU A 48 5.27 0.22 1.68
C LEU A 48 4.46 1.41 1.17
N PHE A 49 4.56 2.57 1.81
CA PHE A 49 3.87 3.78 1.35
C PHE A 49 4.40 4.30 0.01
N ARG A 50 5.69 4.11 -0.31
CA ARG A 50 6.22 4.41 -1.65
C ARG A 50 5.61 3.52 -2.71
N ILE A 51 5.55 2.21 -2.46
CA ILE A 51 4.90 1.26 -3.36
C ILE A 51 3.41 1.63 -3.52
N ALA A 52 2.74 1.99 -2.42
CA ALA A 52 1.34 2.42 -2.45
C ALA A 52 1.14 3.67 -3.30
N ALA A 53 1.99 4.69 -3.15
CA ALA A 53 1.96 5.89 -3.98
C ALA A 53 2.13 5.56 -5.48
N ASP A 54 3.08 4.69 -5.82
CA ASP A 54 3.30 4.26 -7.21
C ASP A 54 2.10 3.47 -7.76
N VAL A 55 1.53 2.54 -6.98
CA VAL A 55 0.35 1.74 -7.37
C VAL A 55 -0.88 2.63 -7.55
N CYS A 56 -1.07 3.61 -6.68
CA CYS A 56 -2.18 4.57 -6.78
C CYS A 56 -1.95 5.67 -7.84
N GLY A 57 -0.82 5.63 -8.57
CA GLY A 57 -0.54 6.59 -9.65
C GLY A 57 -0.24 8.01 -9.14
N VAL A 58 0.19 8.16 -7.88
CA VAL A 58 0.57 9.44 -7.30
C VAL A 58 1.89 9.89 -7.94
N ARG A 59 1.79 10.71 -8.98
CA ARG A 59 2.98 11.34 -9.58
C ARG A 59 3.57 12.30 -8.56
N ARG A 60 4.88 12.16 -8.27
CA ARG A 60 5.61 13.24 -7.61
C ARG A 60 5.49 14.50 -8.47
N PRO A 61 5.21 15.67 -7.88
CA PRO A 61 5.27 16.94 -8.63
C PRO A 61 6.66 17.16 -9.23
#